data_AF-A0A0G0APJ1-F1
#
_entry.id   AF-A0A0G0APJ1-F1
#
_cell.length_a   1.000
_cell.length_b   1.000
_cell.length_c   1.000
_cell.angle_alpha   90.00
_cell.angle_beta   90.00
_cell.angle_gamma   90.00
#
_symmetry.space_group_name_H-M   'P 1'
#
loop_
_entity.id
_entity.type
_entity.pdbx_description
1 polymer ?
#
loop_
_entity_poly.entity_id
_entity_poly.type
_entity_poly.pdbx_seq_one_letter_code
_entity_poly.pdbx_strand_id
1 'polypeptide(L)' 'MSNYVDTDMVSLVEQAAQARGDEEIPEKFIVEALKKINSGERDVPRYPGGSPSPRAVYELAVELMKEH' A
#
# COMPACT_ATOMS: atom_id res chain seq x y z
N MET A 1 -8.79 19.87 -2.87
CA MET A 1 -8.15 18.82 -2.06
C MET A 1 -8.46 17.49 -2.71
N SER A 2 -7.51 16.91 -3.45
CA SER A 2 -7.72 15.66 -4.18
C SER A 2 -7.80 14.49 -3.19
N ASN A 3 -9.00 13.95 -2.98
CA ASN A 3 -9.25 12.63 -2.39
C ASN A 3 -9.00 11.53 -3.43
N TYR A 4 -7.94 11.65 -4.23
CA TYR A 4 -7.49 10.55 -5.07
C TYR A 4 -6.63 9.66 -4.20
N VAL A 5 -7.24 8.61 -3.66
CA VAL A 5 -6.48 7.39 -3.41
C VAL A 5 -5.93 7.02 -4.78
N ASP A 6 -4.60 7.07 -4.95
CA ASP A 6 -3.94 6.74 -6.21
C ASP A 6 -4.36 5.33 -6.62
N THR A 7 -5.40 5.23 -7.45
CA THR A 7 -5.92 3.96 -7.96
C THR A 7 -4.82 3.21 -8.71
N ASP A 8 -3.94 3.97 -9.36
CA ASP A 8 -2.71 3.49 -9.98
C ASP A 8 -1.79 2.78 -8.98
N MET A 9 -1.68 3.29 -7.74
CA MET A 9 -0.84 2.68 -6.70
C MET A 9 -1.44 1.39 -6.16
N VAL A 10 -2.77 1.30 -6.04
CA VAL A 10 -3.46 0.06 -5.65
C VAL A 10 -3.18 -1.04 -6.69
N SER A 11 -3.40 -0.74 -7.97
CA SER A 11 -3.14 -1.71 -9.04
C SER A 11 -1.66 -2.09 -9.13
N LEU A 12 -0.73 -1.17 -8.85
CA LEU A 12 0.71 -1.48 -8.78
C LEU A 12 1.04 -2.43 -7.62
N VAL A 13 0.41 -2.25 -6.46
CA VAL A 13 0.60 -3.13 -5.30
C VAL A 13 0.09 -4.54 -5.60
N GLU A 14 -1.10 -4.65 -6.16
CA GLU A 14 -1.71 -5.94 -6.54
C GLU A 14 -0.89 -6.68 -7.60
N GLN A 15 -0.50 -6.00 -8.68
CA GLN A 15 0.34 -6.60 -9.73
C GLN A 15 1.71 -7.02 -9.18
N ALA A 16 2.31 -6.20 -8.32
CA ALA A 16 3.60 -6.53 -7.71
C ALA A 16 3.49 -7.72 -6.75
N ALA A 17 2.39 -7.86 -6.01
CA ALA A 17 2.10 -9.01 -5.16
C ALA A 17 1.91 -10.28 -6.00
N GLN A 18 1.08 -10.21 -7.04
CA GLN A 18 0.81 -11.31 -7.95
C GLN A 18 2.10 -11.80 -8.65
N ALA A 19 2.95 -10.87 -9.10
CA ALA A 19 4.23 -11.20 -9.73
C ALA A 19 5.21 -11.93 -8.79
N ARG A 20 5.09 -11.73 -7.47
CA ARG A 20 5.89 -12.42 -6.45
C ARG A 20 5.27 -13.73 -5.99
N GLY A 21 4.02 -14.01 -6.35
CA GLY A 21 3.25 -15.14 -5.82
C GLY A 21 2.79 -14.92 -4.39
N ASP A 22 2.68 -13.67 -3.96
CA ASP A 22 2.19 -13.31 -2.63
C ASP A 22 0.68 -13.54 -2.51
N GLU A 23 0.17 -13.59 -1.27
CA GLU A 23 -1.26 -13.71 -1.00
C GLU A 23 -2.03 -12.47 -1.45
N GLU A 24 -3.22 -12.68 -1.99
CA GLU A 24 -4.12 -11.61 -2.39
C GLU A 24 -4.66 -10.88 -1.15
N ILE A 25 -4.38 -9.59 -1.06
CA ILE A 25 -4.88 -8.75 0.04
C ILE A 25 -6.11 -7.99 -0.45
N PRO A 26 -7.21 -7.95 0.32
CA PRO A 26 -8.35 -7.11 -0.01
C PRO A 26 -7.96 -5.64 -0.19
N GLU A 27 -8.42 -5.02 -1.28
CA GLU A 27 -8.16 -3.63 -1.65
C GLU A 27 -8.32 -2.65 -0.48
N LYS A 28 -9.34 -2.85 0.37
CA LYS A 28 -9.61 -2.01 1.55
C LYS A 28 -8.38 -1.81 2.45
N PHE A 29 -7.55 -2.83 2.63
CA PHE A 29 -6.36 -2.77 3.47
C PHE A 29 -5.19 -2.06 2.76
N ILE A 30 -5.10 -2.18 1.44
CA ILE A 30 -4.13 -1.44 0.61
C ILE A 30 -4.46 0.06 0.68
N VAL A 31 -5.73 0.42 0.54
CA VAL A 31 -6.21 1.80 0.68
C VAL A 31 -5.95 2.35 2.08
N GLU A 32 -6.18 1.54 3.11
CA GLU A 32 -5.91 1.93 4.49
C GLU A 32 -4.42 2.15 4.75
N ALA A 33 -3.56 1.24 4.26
CA ALA A 33 -2.11 1.37 4.31
C ALA A 33 -1.66 2.68 3.66
N LEU A 34 -2.15 2.99 2.45
CA LEU A 34 -1.85 4.25 1.76
C LEU A 34 -2.31 5.47 2.54
N LYS A 35 -3.50 5.43 3.17
CA LYS A 35 -3.98 6.53 4.02
C LYS A 35 -3.06 6.77 5.21
N LYS A 36 -2.64 5.72 5.91
CA LYS A 36 -1.73 5.80 7.07
C LYS A 36 -0.33 6.28 6.69
N ILE A 37 0.15 5.91 5.51
CA ILE A 37 1.43 6.39 4.96
C ILE A 37 1.35 7.87 4.58
N ASN A 38 0.26 8.28 3.93
CA ASN A 38 0.07 9.65 3.47
C ASN A 38 -0.25 10.63 4.61
N SER A 39 -0.87 10.15 5.69
CA SER A 39 -1.10 10.94 6.91
C SER A 39 0.16 11.07 7.78
N GLY A 40 1.21 10.28 7.51
CA GLY A 40 2.42 10.22 8.32
C GLY A 40 2.29 9.39 9.61
N GLU A 41 1.19 8.64 9.78
CA GLU A 41 0.98 7.74 10.91
C GLU A 41 1.91 6.51 10.85
N ARG A 42 2.23 6.06 9.63
CA ARG A 42 3.18 4.99 9.36
C ARG A 42 4.28 5.49 8.43
N ASP A 43 5.53 5.31 8.83
CA ASP A 43 6.67 5.59 7.97
C ASP A 43 7.13 4.32 7.27
N VAL A 44 7.32 4.40 5.95
CA VAL A 44 7.66 3.26 5.10
C VAL A 44 8.76 3.64 4.12
N PRO A 45 9.56 2.67 3.65
CA PRO A 45 10.53 2.90 2.58
C PRO A 45 9.89 3.55 1.35
N ARG A 46 10.38 4.74 1.00
CA ARG A 46 9.99 5.53 -0.18
C ARG A 46 11.10 5.48 -1.23
N TYR A 47 10.69 5.56 -2.49
CA TYR A 47 11.63 5.78 -3.58
C TYR A 47 12.21 7.21 -3.51
N PRO A 48 13.34 7.49 -4.20
CA PRO A 48 13.93 8.83 -4.26
C PRO A 48 12.97 9.95 -4.71
N GLY A 49 11.86 9.61 -5.38
CA GLY A 49 10.79 10.52 -5.77
C GLY A 49 9.73 10.80 -4.69
N GLY A 50 9.88 10.27 -3.47
CA GLY A 50 8.96 10.49 -2.35
C GLY A 50 7.74 9.56 -2.31
N SER A 51 7.46 8.81 -3.39
CA SER A 51 6.40 7.81 -3.42
C SER A 51 6.76 6.57 -2.58
N PRO A 52 5.83 6.00 -1.80
CA PRO A 52 6.07 4.76 -1.08
C PRO A 52 6.32 3.60 -2.04
N SER A 53 7.13 2.63 -1.63
CA SER A 53 7.34 1.44 -2.47
C SER A 53 6.10 0.53 -2.45
N PRO A 54 5.67 -0.04 -3.59
CA PRO A 54 4.52 -0.96 -3.63
C PRO A 54 4.68 -2.14 -2.67
N ARG A 55 5.93 -2.59 -2.47
CA ARG A 55 6.24 -3.63 -1.49
C ARG A 55 5.97 -3.19 -0.05
N ALA A 56 6.40 -2.00 0.34
CA ALA A 56 6.17 -1.53 1.71
C ALA A 56 4.68 -1.24 1.97
N VAL A 57 3.95 -0.78 0.95
CA VAL A 57 2.49 -0.64 1.03
C VAL A 57 1.83 -2.02 1.20
N TYR A 58 2.26 -3.02 0.43
CA TYR A 58 1.78 -4.40 0.57
C TYR A 58 2.03 -4.94 1.99
N GLU A 59 3.27 -4.84 2.49
CA GLU A 59 3.65 -5.34 3.81
C GLU A 59 2.80 -4.71 4.92
N LEU A 60 2.60 -3.38 4.88
CA LEU A 60 1.72 -2.69 5.82
C LEU A 60 0.25 -3.13 5.67
N ALA A 61 -0.23 -3.35 4.45
CA ALA A 61 -1.59 -3.85 4.22
C ALA A 61 -1.79 -5.26 4.79
N VAL A 62 -0.78 -6.14 4.71
CA VAL A 62 -0.82 -7.47 5.38
C VAL A 62 -0.85 -7.33 6.89
N GLU A 63 -0.06 -6.41 7.47
CA GLU A 63 -0.08 -6.15 8.91
C GLU A 63 -1.47 -5.68 9.37
N LEU A 64 -2.06 -4.70 8.68
CA LEU A 64 -3.41 -4.22 8.97
C LEU A 64 -4.47 -5.31 8.81
N MET A 65 -4.31 -6.21 7.83
CA MET A 65 -5.19 -7.36 7.67
C MET A 65 -5.13 -8.33 8.85
N LYS A 66 -3.96 -8.51 9.47
CA LYS A 66 -3.75 -9.41 10.62
C LYS A 66 -4.14 -8.79 11.96
N GLU A 67 -4.14 -7.47 12.06
CA GLU A 67 -4.62 -6.74 13.24
C GLU A 67 -6.17 -6.81 13.37
N HIS A 68 -6.86 -7.21 12.30
CA HIS A 68 -8.32 -7.32 12.18
C HIS A 68 -8.81 -8.77 12.12
#